data_AF-A0A4R5CEL7-F1
#
_entry.id   AF-A0A4R5CEL7-F1
#
_cell.length_a   1.000
_cell.length_b   1.000
_cell.length_c   1.000
_cell.angle_alpha   90.00
_cell.angle_beta   90.00
_cell.angle_gamma   90.00
#
_symmetry.space_group_name_H-M   'P 1'
#
loop_
_entity.id
_entity.type
_entity.pdbx_description
1 polymer ?
#
loop_
_entity_poly.entity_id
_entity_poly.type
_entity_poly.pdbx_seq_one_letter_code
_entity_poly.pdbx_strand_id
1 'polypeptide(L)'
;MTRVRINTDLVHTAAKHVAAAQNGTGRAWTTLAGALTDSKGMAGNPVKDQAAARFVAAYDSAVQVAWRAFGAMHASTGDMSRGLTQTANNHAKADRASRIDGGFSMVPRQGSFLDQLMGFQVSGPLTVPAPPSAAGPGKSPPQSLLRKLTGIEIVDISDHWPTADSTALAGAAQAWRSAHDALIGIRGRLVTEVRSVTDQGDAPDLDAFGGYWARLYRPRTPRTLYEGLPELCAGISKACADYSFAVMKAQIQFGDAAANPIAAVVEVAAMRAALAQAAARLLQAVSVIAVGALGEHLISSVTIGAAHVPRLRVLEAATENEGEKKGEDEGGLSERDVHGAGRTAERGVDEDYVWENGELYIQSDGQLVRVLDNGNGTYDVVIRDPSNPSGQSTTVLKGATERYLQTKIDKGLWQ
;
A
#
# COMPACT_ATOMS: atom_id res chain seq x y z
N MET A 1 -25.81 30.67 12.00
CA MET A 1 -24.41 30.61 11.52
C MET A 1 -23.54 30.07 12.63
N THR A 2 -22.92 28.91 12.44
CA THR A 2 -21.90 28.39 13.36
C THR A 2 -20.60 29.15 13.15
N ARG A 3 -19.95 29.54 14.24
CA ARG A 3 -18.70 30.31 14.21
C ARG A 3 -17.56 29.34 13.98
N VAL A 4 -16.97 29.35 12.78
CA VAL A 4 -15.78 28.55 12.47
C VAL A 4 -14.58 29.08 13.25
N ARG A 5 -13.94 28.23 14.04
CA ARG A 5 -12.69 28.54 14.75
C ARG A 5 -11.55 27.67 14.24
N ILE A 6 -10.46 28.31 13.84
CA ILE A 6 -9.22 27.64 13.44
C ILE A 6 -8.01 28.48 13.85
N ASN A 7 -6.91 27.82 14.26
CA ASN A 7 -5.62 28.48 14.44
C ASN A 7 -4.73 28.12 13.25
N THR A 8 -4.61 29.05 12.30
CA THR A 8 -3.87 28.86 11.04
C THR A 8 -2.38 28.59 11.26
N ASP A 9 -1.78 29.20 12.29
CA ASP A 9 -0.36 29.02 12.60
C ASP A 9 -0.07 27.59 13.08
N LEU A 10 -0.98 27.02 13.87
CA LEU A 10 -0.90 25.63 14.31
C LEU A 10 -1.03 24.70 13.12
N VAL A 11 -2.04 24.89 12.26
CA VAL A 11 -2.25 24.06 11.05
C VAL A 11 -1.03 24.12 10.13
N HIS A 12 -0.46 25.31 9.94
CA HIS A 12 0.74 25.50 9.14
C HIS A 12 1.96 24.80 9.76
N THR A 13 2.14 24.90 11.08
CA THR A 13 3.20 24.19 11.80
C THR A 13 3.05 22.67 11.68
N ALA A 14 1.83 22.15 11.83
CA ALA A 14 1.55 20.73 11.66
C ALA A 14 1.86 20.27 10.23
N ALA A 15 1.50 21.05 9.20
CA ALA A 15 1.84 20.75 7.81
C ALA A 15 3.36 20.57 7.62
N LYS A 16 4.18 21.43 8.23
CA LYS A 16 5.64 21.31 8.22
C LYS A 16 6.13 19.99 8.83
N HIS A 17 5.60 19.63 9.99
CA HIS A 17 6.00 18.41 10.69
C HIS A 17 5.53 17.15 9.95
N VAL A 18 4.36 17.20 9.32
CA VAL A 18 3.87 16.15 8.42
C VAL A 18 4.78 16.02 7.20
N ALA A 19 5.22 17.11 6.56
CA ALA A 19 6.22 17.05 5.48
C ALA A 19 7.55 16.42 5.95
N ALA A 20 8.01 16.75 7.17
CA ALA A 20 9.19 16.14 7.75
C ALA A 20 9.02 14.62 7.99
N ALA A 21 7.80 14.19 8.37
CA ALA A 21 7.44 12.79 8.53
C ALA A 21 7.42 12.02 7.19
N GLN A 22 6.97 12.65 6.10
CA GLN A 22 7.07 12.10 4.75
C GLN A 22 8.54 11.80 4.41
N ASN A 23 9.41 12.80 4.59
CA ASN A 23 10.85 12.65 4.36
C ASN A 23 11.48 11.59 5.29
N GLY A 24 10.96 11.45 6.52
CA GLY A 24 11.32 10.36 7.43
C GLY A 24 10.98 8.98 6.86
N THR A 25 9.80 8.84 6.25
CA THR A 25 9.37 7.59 5.59
C THR A 25 10.27 7.25 4.41
N GLY A 26 10.59 8.24 3.58
CA GLY A 26 11.52 8.08 2.45
C GLY A 26 12.90 7.63 2.91
N ARG A 27 13.47 8.27 3.95
CA ARG A 27 14.75 7.86 4.54
C ARG A 27 14.71 6.45 5.11
N ALA A 28 13.66 6.08 5.86
CA ALA A 28 13.52 4.74 6.42
C ALA A 28 13.52 3.68 5.31
N TRP A 29 12.81 3.94 4.21
CA TRP A 29 12.83 3.08 3.04
C TRP A 29 14.22 3.00 2.39
N THR A 30 14.89 4.14 2.13
CA THR A 30 16.22 4.14 1.50
C THR A 30 17.25 3.40 2.35
N THR A 31 17.22 3.55 3.68
CA THR A 31 18.09 2.81 4.59
C THR A 31 17.81 1.30 4.52
N LEU A 32 16.54 0.90 4.54
CA LEU A 32 16.15 -0.50 4.39
C LEU A 32 16.61 -1.07 3.05
N ALA A 33 16.31 -0.39 1.94
CA ALA A 33 16.68 -0.82 0.60
C ALA A 33 18.20 -0.94 0.44
N GLY A 34 18.96 0.02 0.98
CA GLY A 34 20.42 -0.05 1.02
C GLY A 34 20.91 -1.28 1.77
N ALA A 35 20.40 -1.53 2.98
CA ALA A 35 20.80 -2.67 3.80
C ALA A 35 20.44 -4.03 3.19
N LEU A 36 19.34 -4.12 2.42
CA LEU A 36 18.95 -5.37 1.75
C LEU A 36 19.77 -5.68 0.48
N THR A 37 20.58 -4.75 -0.02
CA THR A 37 21.42 -4.97 -1.22
C THR A 37 22.37 -6.15 -1.01
N ASP A 38 23.00 -6.21 0.16
CA ASP A 38 23.94 -7.29 0.55
C ASP A 38 23.21 -8.59 0.93
N SER A 39 21.88 -8.54 1.06
CA SER A 39 21.03 -9.68 1.41
C SER A 39 20.45 -10.40 0.18
N LYS A 40 20.84 -9.99 -1.04
CA LYS A 40 20.41 -10.66 -2.26
C LYS A 40 20.83 -12.13 -2.23
N GLY A 41 19.87 -13.03 -2.46
CA GLY A 41 20.16 -14.47 -2.46
C GLY A 41 20.34 -15.10 -1.08
N MET A 42 20.04 -14.38 0.00
CA MET A 42 20.23 -14.84 1.39
C MET A 42 19.50 -16.15 1.71
N ALA A 43 18.38 -16.45 1.04
CA ALA A 43 17.62 -17.66 1.30
C ALA A 43 18.22 -18.90 0.62
N GLY A 44 19.22 -18.73 -0.24
CA GLY A 44 19.88 -19.83 -0.92
C GLY A 44 19.22 -20.24 -2.23
N ASN A 45 19.47 -21.49 -2.65
CA ASN A 45 19.09 -22.01 -3.95
C ASN A 45 17.75 -22.76 -3.89
N PRO A 46 16.66 -22.19 -4.42
CA PRO A 46 15.33 -22.81 -4.36
C PRO A 46 15.22 -24.09 -5.20
N VAL A 47 16.12 -24.33 -6.15
CA VAL A 47 16.12 -25.56 -6.96
C VAL A 47 16.69 -26.74 -6.17
N LYS A 48 17.64 -26.48 -5.28
CA LYS A 48 18.35 -27.51 -4.49
C LYS A 48 17.80 -27.66 -3.08
N ASP A 49 17.19 -26.60 -2.54
CA ASP A 49 16.71 -26.56 -1.16
C ASP A 49 15.21 -26.22 -1.15
N GLN A 50 14.38 -27.22 -0.88
CA GLN A 50 12.93 -27.05 -0.81
C GLN A 50 12.51 -26.04 0.27
N ALA A 51 13.28 -25.90 1.35
CA ALA A 51 12.99 -24.93 2.39
C ALA A 51 13.28 -23.50 1.91
N ALA A 52 14.39 -23.33 1.17
CA ALA A 52 14.69 -22.08 0.46
C ALA A 52 13.56 -21.71 -0.51
N ALA A 53 13.08 -22.66 -1.31
CA ALA A 53 11.97 -22.41 -2.24
C ALA A 53 10.72 -21.87 -1.55
N ARG A 54 10.32 -22.47 -0.42
CA ARG A 54 9.15 -22.03 0.36
C ARG A 54 9.37 -20.66 1.00
N PHE A 55 10.55 -20.43 1.57
CA PHE A 55 10.88 -19.15 2.18
C PHE A 55 10.91 -18.03 1.15
N VAL A 56 11.58 -18.24 0.00
CA VAL A 56 11.65 -17.27 -1.12
C VAL A 56 10.25 -16.87 -1.57
N ALA A 57 9.36 -17.84 -1.81
CA ALA A 57 8.00 -17.55 -2.26
C ALA A 57 7.23 -16.66 -1.28
N ALA A 58 7.35 -16.93 0.03
CA ALA A 58 6.69 -16.12 1.06
C ALA A 58 7.37 -14.75 1.24
N TYR A 59 8.70 -14.71 1.25
CA TYR A 59 9.49 -13.51 1.47
C TYR A 59 9.32 -12.51 0.33
N ASP A 60 9.54 -12.92 -0.92
CA ASP A 60 9.48 -12.01 -2.07
C ASP A 60 8.09 -11.38 -2.20
N SER A 61 7.03 -12.15 -1.92
CA SER A 61 5.65 -11.64 -1.87
C SER A 61 5.48 -10.58 -0.76
N ALA A 62 5.95 -10.88 0.45
CA ALA A 62 5.84 -9.98 1.59
C ALA A 62 6.60 -8.66 1.38
N VAL A 63 7.82 -8.74 0.84
CA VAL A 63 8.64 -7.58 0.56
C VAL A 63 8.02 -6.72 -0.54
N GLN A 64 7.46 -7.32 -1.58
CA GLN A 64 6.75 -6.58 -2.63
C GLN A 64 5.57 -5.76 -2.06
N VAL A 65 4.82 -6.35 -1.13
CA VAL A 65 3.72 -5.67 -0.42
C VAL A 65 4.26 -4.52 0.44
N ALA A 66 5.32 -4.75 1.21
CA ALA A 66 5.96 -3.73 2.03
C ALA A 66 6.46 -2.55 1.17
N TRP A 67 7.08 -2.82 0.03
CA TRP A 67 7.57 -1.82 -0.90
C TRP A 67 6.45 -0.89 -1.40
N ARG A 68 5.33 -1.47 -1.82
CA ARG A 68 4.15 -0.70 -2.24
C ARG A 68 3.59 0.13 -1.08
N ALA A 69 3.54 -0.44 0.12
CA ALA A 69 3.06 0.25 1.31
C ALA A 69 3.96 1.42 1.73
N PHE A 70 5.29 1.32 1.59
CA PHE A 70 6.20 2.46 1.77
C PHE A 70 5.88 3.60 0.79
N GLY A 71 5.68 3.27 -0.49
CA GLY A 71 5.28 4.24 -1.51
C GLY A 71 3.95 4.93 -1.18
N ALA A 72 2.93 4.15 -0.81
CA ALA A 72 1.63 4.66 -0.40
C ALA A 72 1.73 5.57 0.84
N MET A 73 2.49 5.16 1.87
CA MET A 73 2.63 5.93 3.10
C MET A 73 3.34 7.25 2.84
N HIS A 74 4.40 7.23 2.03
CA HIS A 74 5.10 8.44 1.61
C HIS A 74 4.18 9.38 0.83
N ALA A 75 3.39 8.87 -0.12
CA ALA A 75 2.45 9.67 -0.88
C ALA A 75 1.37 10.29 0.04
N SER A 76 0.71 9.47 0.86
CA SER A 76 -0.36 9.91 1.74
C SER A 76 0.09 10.94 2.76
N THR A 77 1.32 10.81 3.29
CA THR A 77 1.89 11.81 4.20
C THR A 77 2.12 13.14 3.48
N GLY A 78 2.60 13.09 2.24
CA GLY A 78 2.75 14.28 1.40
C GLY A 78 1.41 14.96 1.13
N ASP A 79 0.36 14.18 0.85
CA ASP A 79 -1.01 14.68 0.63
C ASP A 79 -1.57 15.36 1.88
N MET A 80 -1.35 14.78 3.07
CA MET A 80 -1.71 15.41 4.34
C MET A 80 -1.06 16.79 4.49
N SER A 81 0.25 16.90 4.25
CA SER A 81 0.97 18.16 4.35
C SER A 81 0.43 19.21 3.37
N ARG A 82 0.17 18.82 2.12
CA ARG A 82 -0.41 19.70 1.10
C ARG A 82 -1.81 20.17 1.48
N GLY A 83 -2.67 19.26 1.95
CA GLY A 83 -4.03 19.56 2.40
C GLY A 83 -4.06 20.54 3.58
N LEU A 84 -3.20 20.32 4.58
CA LEU A 84 -3.07 21.23 5.73
C LEU A 84 -2.53 22.61 5.31
N THR A 85 -1.54 22.65 4.42
CA THR A 85 -1.00 23.91 3.89
C THR A 85 -2.09 24.70 3.15
N GLN A 86 -2.86 24.02 2.29
CA GLN A 86 -3.97 24.63 1.57
C GLN A 86 -5.06 25.15 2.53
N THR A 87 -5.37 24.38 3.57
CA THR A 87 -6.32 24.76 4.63
C THR A 87 -5.89 26.05 5.32
N ALA A 88 -4.64 26.09 5.82
CA ALA A 88 -4.10 27.29 6.45
C ALA A 88 -4.13 28.51 5.52
N ASN A 89 -3.76 28.34 4.25
CA ASN A 89 -3.78 29.41 3.25
C ASN A 89 -5.19 29.94 2.96
N ASN A 90 -6.18 29.04 2.88
CA ASN A 90 -7.58 29.40 2.63
C ASN A 90 -8.15 30.22 3.79
N HIS A 91 -7.95 29.79 5.04
CA HIS A 91 -8.41 30.51 6.23
C HIS A 91 -7.69 31.85 6.39
N ALA A 92 -6.37 31.91 6.19
CA ALA A 92 -5.63 33.17 6.21
C ALA A 92 -6.10 34.15 5.11
N LYS A 93 -6.57 33.64 3.96
CA LYS A 93 -7.19 34.47 2.92
C LYS A 93 -8.57 34.96 3.34
N ALA A 94 -9.39 34.10 3.95
CA ALA A 94 -10.72 34.45 4.45
C ALA A 94 -10.65 35.51 5.57
N ASP A 95 -9.69 35.38 6.50
CA ASP A 95 -9.46 36.35 7.57
C ASP A 95 -9.06 37.72 7.02
N ARG A 96 -8.21 37.75 5.98
CA ARG A 96 -7.84 39.00 5.27
C ARG A 96 -9.02 39.63 4.53
N ALA A 97 -9.93 38.81 4.01
CA ALA A 97 -11.13 39.27 3.28
C ALA A 97 -12.25 39.73 4.24
N SER A 98 -12.24 39.25 5.49
CA SER A 98 -13.20 39.64 6.51
C SER A 98 -12.96 41.09 6.91
N ARG A 99 -13.84 41.97 6.42
CA ARG A 99 -13.87 43.39 6.77
C ARG A 99 -15.00 43.61 7.76
N ILE A 100 -14.73 44.37 8.83
CA ILE A 100 -15.80 44.93 9.65
C ILE A 100 -16.30 46.17 8.92
N ASP A 101 -17.62 46.38 8.87
CA ASP A 101 -18.27 47.54 8.24
C ASP A 101 -17.49 48.83 8.55
N GLY A 102 -16.90 49.43 7.51
CA GLY A 102 -15.95 50.55 7.63
C GLY A 102 -14.60 50.35 6.92
N GLY A 103 -14.34 49.17 6.34
CA GLY A 103 -13.18 48.95 5.45
C GLY A 103 -11.84 48.69 6.14
N PHE A 104 -11.85 48.53 7.47
CA PHE A 104 -10.66 48.19 8.24
C PHE A 104 -10.50 46.66 8.30
N SER A 105 -9.37 46.14 7.82
CA SER A 105 -8.96 44.75 8.07
C SER A 105 -8.13 44.74 9.35
N MET A 106 -8.54 43.94 10.34
CA MET A 106 -7.83 43.84 11.64
C MET A 106 -6.58 42.94 11.57
N VAL A 107 -6.32 42.25 10.46
CA VAL A 107 -5.23 41.30 10.35
C VAL A 107 -4.02 41.98 9.72
N PRO A 108 -2.87 42.08 10.42
CA PRO A 108 -1.63 42.56 9.82
C PRO A 108 -1.30 41.72 8.57
N ARG A 109 -0.87 42.37 7.48
CA ARG A 109 -0.27 41.66 6.34
C ARG A 109 1.02 40.98 6.83
N GLN A 110 0.93 39.72 7.27
CA GLN A 110 2.10 38.91 7.56
C GLN A 110 2.28 37.81 6.51
N GLY A 111 3.55 37.63 6.13
CA GLY A 111 4.02 36.62 5.18
C GLY A 111 4.18 37.16 3.76
N SER A 112 5.36 36.96 3.16
CA SER A 112 5.55 37.22 1.74
C SER A 112 4.69 36.25 0.92
N PHE A 113 4.21 36.67 -0.25
CA PHE A 113 3.48 35.80 -1.18
C PHE A 113 4.27 34.51 -1.48
N LEU A 114 5.61 34.59 -1.47
CA LEU A 114 6.51 33.46 -1.66
C LEU A 114 6.42 32.42 -0.53
N ASP A 115 6.27 32.83 0.73
CA ASP A 115 6.06 31.90 1.86
C ASP A 115 4.71 31.17 1.74
N GLN A 116 3.69 31.84 1.17
CA GLN A 116 2.39 31.24 0.87
C GLN A 116 2.40 30.31 -0.36
N LEU A 117 3.25 30.60 -1.35
CA LEU A 117 3.29 29.88 -2.63
C LEU A 117 4.21 28.65 -2.61
N MET A 118 5.30 28.70 -1.85
CA MET A 118 6.33 27.66 -1.88
C MET A 118 5.92 26.39 -1.14
N GLY A 119 4.93 26.47 -0.23
CA GLY A 119 4.54 25.36 0.63
C GLY A 119 5.73 24.78 1.41
N PHE A 120 5.49 23.77 2.23
CA PHE A 120 6.61 22.94 2.69
C PHE A 120 7.07 22.06 1.55
N GLN A 121 8.38 21.87 1.40
CA GLN A 121 8.94 21.02 0.35
C GLN A 121 8.58 19.55 0.63
N VAL A 122 7.44 19.15 0.08
CA VAL A 122 6.96 17.77 0.00
C VAL A 122 7.77 17.10 -1.10
N SER A 123 8.38 15.97 -0.77
CA SER A 123 9.11 15.19 -1.78
C SER A 123 8.12 14.66 -2.81
N GLY A 124 8.58 14.56 -4.07
CA GLY A 124 7.82 13.91 -5.12
C GLY A 124 7.52 12.44 -4.78
N PRO A 125 6.73 11.74 -5.62
CA PRO A 125 6.43 10.32 -5.42
C PRO A 125 7.71 9.52 -5.17
N LEU A 126 7.67 8.65 -4.16
CA LEU A 126 8.81 7.79 -3.86
C LEU A 126 8.95 6.75 -4.97
N THR A 127 10.05 6.80 -5.73
CA THR A 127 10.35 5.79 -6.74
C THR A 127 10.89 4.55 -6.05
N VAL A 128 10.05 3.51 -5.98
CA VAL A 128 10.37 2.26 -5.30
C VAL A 128 10.71 1.17 -6.34
N PRO A 129 11.99 0.93 -6.68
CA PRO A 129 12.37 -0.16 -7.57
C PRO A 129 11.97 -1.52 -7.00
N ALA A 130 11.86 -2.54 -7.86
CA ALA A 130 11.57 -3.89 -7.41
C ALA A 130 12.57 -4.34 -6.32
N PRO A 131 12.08 -4.98 -5.25
CA PRO A 131 12.95 -5.43 -4.17
C PRO A 131 13.91 -6.54 -4.65
N PRO A 132 15.10 -6.67 -4.04
CA PRO A 132 15.97 -7.80 -4.32
C PRO A 132 15.30 -9.10 -3.87
N SER A 133 15.30 -10.10 -4.75
CA SER A 133 14.80 -11.44 -4.40
C SER A 133 15.73 -12.11 -3.36
N ALA A 134 15.12 -12.87 -2.45
CA ALA A 134 15.85 -13.72 -1.53
C ALA A 134 16.47 -14.96 -2.20
N ALA A 135 16.07 -15.30 -3.43
CA ALA A 135 16.62 -16.42 -4.18
C ALA A 135 18.03 -16.13 -4.70
N GLY A 136 18.92 -17.11 -4.57
CA GLY A 136 20.31 -16.98 -4.99
C GLY A 136 20.97 -18.31 -5.34
N PRO A 137 22.28 -18.31 -5.64
CA PRO A 137 23.02 -19.54 -5.94
C PRO A 137 23.17 -20.46 -4.71
N GLY A 138 23.03 -19.90 -3.50
CA GLY A 138 23.22 -20.59 -2.24
C GLY A 138 24.68 -20.87 -1.87
N LYS A 139 24.90 -21.23 -0.61
CA LYS A 139 26.18 -21.69 -0.08
C LYS A 139 26.33 -23.18 -0.32
N SER A 140 27.48 -23.58 -0.84
CA SER A 140 27.85 -24.99 -1.00
C SER A 140 28.12 -25.66 0.36
N PRO A 141 27.89 -26.97 0.49
CA PRO A 141 28.28 -27.70 1.69
C PRO A 141 29.80 -27.63 1.93
N PRO A 142 30.25 -27.68 3.18
CA PRO A 142 31.67 -27.82 3.50
C PRO A 142 32.18 -29.14 2.92
N GLN A 143 33.32 -29.09 2.23
CA GLN A 143 33.98 -30.29 1.75
C GLN A 143 34.57 -31.07 2.94
N SER A 144 34.31 -32.37 3.00
CA SER A 144 34.91 -33.25 4.01
C SER A 144 36.44 -33.27 3.88
N LEU A 145 37.14 -33.47 5.00
CA LEU A 145 38.61 -33.60 4.98
C LEU A 145 39.05 -34.76 4.08
N LEU A 146 38.31 -35.88 4.09
CA LEU A 146 38.54 -37.00 3.19
C LEU A 146 38.42 -36.60 1.72
N ARG A 147 37.40 -35.83 1.33
CA ARG A 147 37.27 -35.32 -0.04
C ARG A 147 38.44 -34.39 -0.39
N LYS A 148 38.85 -33.51 0.52
CA LYS A 148 40.00 -32.62 0.32
C LYS A 148 41.32 -33.38 0.16
N LEU A 149 41.51 -34.47 0.91
CA LEU A 149 42.76 -35.24 0.94
C LEU A 149 42.84 -36.33 -0.13
N THR A 150 41.71 -36.96 -0.48
CA THR A 150 41.67 -38.17 -1.32
C THR A 150 40.87 -37.99 -2.61
N GLY A 151 40.09 -36.91 -2.72
CA GLY A 151 39.12 -36.73 -3.83
C GLY A 151 37.86 -37.58 -3.71
N ILE A 152 37.76 -38.46 -2.71
CA ILE A 152 36.65 -39.39 -2.52
C ILE A 152 35.64 -38.79 -1.53
N GLU A 153 34.37 -38.75 -1.92
CA GLU A 153 33.26 -38.34 -1.06
C GLU A 153 32.41 -39.58 -0.71
N ILE A 154 32.42 -39.96 0.56
CA ILE A 154 31.75 -41.19 1.03
C ILE A 154 30.24 -40.98 1.18
N VAL A 155 29.82 -39.75 1.47
CA VAL A 155 28.41 -39.37 1.62
C VAL A 155 28.20 -38.02 0.93
N ASP A 156 27.37 -38.01 -0.10
CA ASP A 156 26.95 -36.76 -0.73
C ASP A 156 25.83 -36.13 0.11
N ILE A 157 26.18 -35.07 0.86
CA ILE A 157 25.22 -34.30 1.65
C ILE A 157 24.62 -33.13 0.86
N SER A 158 24.99 -32.95 -0.41
CA SER A 158 24.61 -31.77 -1.18
C SER A 158 23.10 -31.66 -1.42
N ASP A 159 22.40 -32.79 -1.49
CA ASP A 159 20.93 -32.86 -1.63
C ASP A 159 20.17 -32.50 -0.34
N HIS A 160 20.87 -32.42 0.79
CA HIS A 160 20.26 -32.13 2.10
C HIS A 160 20.85 -30.90 2.78
N TRP A 161 21.90 -30.31 2.19
CA TRP A 161 22.57 -29.14 2.73
C TRP A 161 21.66 -27.91 2.63
N PRO A 162 21.41 -27.21 3.76
CA PRO A 162 20.68 -25.94 3.75
C PRO A 162 21.55 -24.87 3.07
N THR A 163 21.10 -24.41 1.91
CA THR A 163 21.92 -23.55 1.03
C THR A 163 21.85 -22.07 1.41
N ALA A 164 21.03 -21.70 2.37
CA ALA A 164 20.86 -20.32 2.81
C ALA A 164 22.10 -19.74 3.51
N ASP A 165 22.21 -18.40 3.48
CA ASP A 165 23.20 -17.63 4.21
C ASP A 165 22.59 -17.10 5.52
N SER A 166 22.88 -17.78 6.63
CA SER A 166 22.38 -17.41 7.96
C SER A 166 22.82 -16.01 8.41
N THR A 167 24.04 -15.58 8.07
CA THR A 167 24.54 -14.23 8.42
C THR A 167 23.80 -13.16 7.64
N ALA A 168 23.61 -13.36 6.32
CA ALA A 168 22.85 -12.42 5.50
C ALA A 168 21.38 -12.34 5.94
N LEU A 169 20.76 -13.48 6.28
CA LEU A 169 19.40 -13.52 6.85
C LEU A 169 19.29 -12.76 8.18
N ALA A 170 20.29 -12.88 9.05
CA ALA A 170 20.34 -12.12 10.31
C ALA A 170 20.48 -10.61 10.05
N GLY A 171 21.32 -10.21 9.10
CA GLY A 171 21.45 -8.81 8.66
C GLY A 171 20.13 -8.26 8.11
N ALA A 172 19.44 -9.01 7.25
CA ALA A 172 18.12 -8.65 6.75
C ALA A 172 17.10 -8.52 7.89
N ALA A 173 17.10 -9.45 8.85
CA ALA A 173 16.22 -9.40 10.02
C ALA A 173 16.40 -8.08 10.79
N GLN A 174 17.64 -7.66 11.03
CA GLN A 174 17.96 -6.40 11.70
C GLN A 174 17.54 -5.17 10.88
N ALA A 175 17.72 -5.20 9.56
CA ALA A 175 17.30 -4.12 8.68
C ALA A 175 15.77 -3.92 8.74
N TRP A 176 15.00 -5.00 8.64
CA TRP A 176 13.54 -4.97 8.77
C TRP A 176 13.07 -4.50 10.15
N ARG A 177 13.76 -4.92 11.22
CA ARG A 177 13.48 -4.45 12.59
C ARG A 177 13.69 -2.94 12.71
N SER A 178 14.80 -2.44 12.17
CA SER A 178 15.12 -1.01 12.19
C SER A 178 14.09 -0.19 11.42
N ALA A 179 13.60 -0.71 10.29
CA ALA A 179 12.52 -0.10 9.53
C ALA A 179 11.20 -0.05 10.33
N HIS A 180 10.83 -1.14 11.02
CA HIS A 180 9.69 -1.14 11.95
C HIS A 180 9.82 -0.02 12.99
N ASP A 181 10.95 0.05 13.71
CA ASP A 181 11.13 1.02 14.79
C ASP A 181 11.07 2.48 14.28
N ALA A 182 11.66 2.74 13.11
CA ALA A 182 11.58 4.03 12.45
C ALA A 182 10.13 4.43 12.11
N LEU A 183 9.35 3.50 11.55
CA LEU A 183 7.95 3.74 11.20
C LEU A 183 7.07 3.96 12.43
N ILE A 184 7.29 3.23 13.53
CA ILE A 184 6.62 3.46 14.81
C ILE A 184 6.88 4.89 15.31
N GLY A 185 8.13 5.35 15.23
CA GLY A 185 8.51 6.71 15.59
C GLY A 185 7.87 7.79 14.70
N ILE A 186 7.78 7.54 13.39
CA ILE A 186 7.10 8.43 12.43
C ILE A 186 5.60 8.51 12.73
N ARG A 187 4.94 7.37 12.90
CA ARG A 187 3.53 7.26 13.29
C ARG A 187 3.23 8.02 14.58
N GLY A 188 4.05 7.83 15.61
CA GLY A 188 3.87 8.51 16.90
C GLY A 188 3.88 10.03 16.78
N ARG A 189 4.78 10.59 15.97
CA ARG A 189 4.80 12.03 15.68
C ARG A 189 3.55 12.47 14.90
N LEU A 190 3.18 11.74 13.85
CA LEU A 190 2.00 12.06 13.05
C LEU A 190 0.70 12.05 13.87
N VAL A 191 0.53 11.10 14.79
CA VAL A 191 -0.62 11.06 15.70
C VAL A 191 -0.72 12.35 16.52
N THR A 192 0.40 12.85 17.04
CA THR A 192 0.44 14.10 17.82
C THR A 192 0.07 15.30 16.96
N GLU A 193 0.63 15.40 15.74
CA GLU A 193 0.32 16.51 14.82
C GLU A 193 -1.12 16.48 14.30
N VAL A 194 -1.67 15.29 14.05
CA VAL A 194 -3.07 15.20 13.63
C VAL A 194 -3.99 15.62 14.76
N ARG A 195 -3.76 15.13 15.98
CA ARG A 195 -4.57 15.53 17.15
C ARG A 195 -4.51 17.03 17.41
N SER A 196 -3.31 17.64 17.33
CA SER A 196 -3.19 19.08 17.54
C SER A 196 -4.03 19.88 16.54
N VAL A 197 -4.18 19.37 15.31
CA VAL A 197 -5.01 19.97 14.26
C VAL A 197 -6.50 19.67 14.43
N THR A 198 -6.87 18.45 14.78
CA THR A 198 -8.29 18.05 14.87
C THR A 198 -8.96 18.53 16.16
N ASP A 199 -8.21 18.72 17.25
CA ASP A 199 -8.77 19.01 18.57
C ASP A 199 -8.96 20.52 18.82
N GLN A 200 -8.44 21.38 17.93
CA GLN A 200 -8.38 22.84 18.16
C GLN A 200 -9.57 23.65 17.61
N GLY A 201 -10.45 23.05 16.80
CA GLY A 201 -11.45 23.80 16.05
C GLY A 201 -12.64 22.94 15.61
N ASP A 202 -13.70 23.61 15.16
CA ASP A 202 -14.97 23.03 14.71
C ASP A 202 -15.19 23.23 13.19
N ALA A 203 -14.10 23.45 12.47
CA ALA A 203 -14.14 23.69 11.04
C ALA A 203 -14.35 22.37 10.27
N PRO A 204 -15.31 22.28 9.33
CA PRO A 204 -15.62 21.03 8.62
C PRO A 204 -14.45 20.41 7.84
N ASP A 205 -13.47 21.22 7.45
CA ASP A 205 -12.23 20.77 6.82
C ASP A 205 -11.27 20.06 7.80
N LEU A 206 -11.28 20.44 9.08
CA LEU A 206 -10.57 19.71 10.14
C LEU A 206 -11.21 18.34 10.41
N ASP A 207 -12.53 18.27 10.39
CA ASP A 207 -13.27 16.99 10.48
C ASP A 207 -12.97 16.09 9.28
N ALA A 208 -12.97 16.65 8.07
CA ALA A 208 -12.60 15.92 6.86
C ALA A 208 -11.15 15.41 6.92
N PHE A 209 -10.22 16.22 7.42
CA PHE A 209 -8.84 15.82 7.66
C PHE A 209 -8.74 14.68 8.71
N GLY A 210 -9.47 14.79 9.81
CA GLY A 210 -9.57 13.72 10.82
C GLY A 210 -10.14 12.42 10.25
N GLY A 211 -11.17 12.52 9.41
CA GLY A 211 -11.76 11.39 8.67
C GLY A 211 -10.77 10.74 7.70
N TYR A 212 -9.98 11.54 6.98
CA TYR A 212 -8.91 11.05 6.11
C TYR A 212 -7.84 10.31 6.92
N TRP A 213 -7.37 10.91 8.02
CA TRP A 213 -6.41 10.26 8.92
C TRP A 213 -6.93 8.94 9.49
N ALA A 214 -8.21 8.88 9.88
CA ALA A 214 -8.81 7.67 10.45
C ALA A 214 -8.85 6.48 9.47
N ARG A 215 -8.80 6.72 8.15
CA ARG A 215 -8.65 5.68 7.13
C ARG A 215 -7.20 5.20 7.03
N LEU A 216 -6.25 6.12 7.15
CA LEU A 216 -4.82 5.81 7.09
C LEU A 216 -4.30 5.16 8.37
N TYR A 217 -4.87 5.53 9.51
CA TYR A 217 -4.44 5.09 10.83
C TYR A 217 -5.64 4.90 11.77
N ARG A 218 -5.75 3.70 12.32
CA ARG A 218 -6.57 3.43 13.49
C ARG A 218 -5.78 2.55 14.44
N PRO A 219 -5.63 2.95 15.72
CA PRO A 219 -4.88 2.15 16.69
C PRO A 219 -5.36 0.71 16.71
N ARG A 220 -4.43 -0.26 16.75
CA ARG A 220 -4.72 -1.70 16.83
C ARG A 220 -5.52 -2.24 15.64
N THR A 221 -5.56 -1.51 14.52
CA THR A 221 -6.23 -1.95 13.29
C THR A 221 -5.17 -2.20 12.22
N PRO A 222 -4.63 -3.43 12.11
CA PRO A 222 -3.51 -3.75 11.21
C PRO A 222 -3.85 -3.59 9.72
N ARG A 223 -5.14 -3.39 9.40
CA ARG A 223 -5.62 -3.05 8.06
C ARG A 223 -5.35 -1.59 7.66
N THR A 224 -5.03 -0.73 8.60
CA THR A 224 -4.68 0.67 8.28
C THR A 224 -3.20 0.78 7.97
N LEU A 225 -2.83 1.66 7.05
CA LEU A 225 -1.47 1.74 6.51
C LEU A 225 -0.40 2.00 7.59
N TYR A 226 -0.66 2.92 8.51
CA TYR A 226 0.28 3.27 9.57
C TYR A 226 0.37 2.25 10.71
N GLU A 227 -0.56 1.31 10.80
CA GLU A 227 -0.47 0.19 11.75
C GLU A 227 0.10 -1.07 11.07
N GLY A 228 -0.39 -1.38 9.86
CA GLY A 228 -0.04 -2.59 9.13
C GLY A 228 1.41 -2.61 8.66
N LEU A 229 1.93 -1.52 8.08
CA LEU A 229 3.30 -1.53 7.54
C LEU A 229 4.39 -1.80 8.61
N PRO A 230 4.39 -1.15 9.79
CA PRO A 230 5.30 -1.53 10.86
C PRO A 230 5.18 -3.02 11.23
N GLU A 231 3.96 -3.52 11.43
CA GLU A 231 3.74 -4.93 11.78
C GLU A 231 4.23 -5.89 10.70
N LEU A 232 4.09 -5.54 9.41
CA LEU A 232 4.69 -6.30 8.31
C LEU A 232 6.20 -6.36 8.43
N CYS A 233 6.85 -5.22 8.66
CA CYS A 233 8.30 -5.14 8.84
C CYS A 233 8.75 -6.00 10.03
N ALA A 234 8.01 -5.98 11.14
CA ALA A 234 8.29 -6.84 12.29
C ALA A 234 8.10 -8.33 11.97
N GLY A 235 7.06 -8.68 11.22
CA GLY A 235 6.78 -10.04 10.76
C GLY A 235 7.89 -10.58 9.84
N ILE A 236 8.31 -9.79 8.85
CA ILE A 236 9.42 -10.13 7.95
C ILE A 236 10.72 -10.27 8.74
N SER A 237 11.02 -9.31 9.63
CA SER A 237 12.20 -9.37 10.51
C SER A 237 12.26 -10.69 11.29
N LYS A 238 11.14 -11.05 11.93
CA LYS A 238 11.04 -12.30 12.68
C LYS A 238 11.21 -13.52 11.79
N ALA A 239 10.59 -13.55 10.60
CA ALA A 239 10.73 -14.66 9.66
C ALA A 239 12.18 -14.86 9.22
N CYS A 240 12.91 -13.78 8.92
CA CYS A 240 14.33 -13.83 8.59
C CYS A 240 15.18 -14.35 9.75
N ALA A 241 14.91 -13.90 10.99
CA ALA A 241 15.64 -14.35 12.18
C ALA A 241 15.37 -15.83 12.50
N ASP A 242 14.10 -16.25 12.48
CA ASP A 242 13.69 -17.64 12.69
C ASP A 242 14.32 -18.54 11.60
N TYR A 243 14.35 -18.09 10.34
CA TYR A 243 14.97 -18.83 9.24
C TYR A 243 16.50 -18.92 9.39
N SER A 244 17.15 -17.80 9.69
CA SER A 244 18.60 -17.72 9.95
C SER A 244 19.02 -18.73 11.02
N PHE A 245 18.31 -18.74 12.16
CA PHE A 245 18.60 -19.64 13.27
C PHE A 245 18.44 -21.11 12.88
N ALA A 246 17.35 -21.44 12.18
CA ALA A 246 17.10 -22.81 11.71
C ALA A 246 18.21 -23.29 10.74
N VAL A 247 18.62 -22.45 9.79
CA VAL A 247 19.71 -22.73 8.85
C VAL A 247 21.03 -22.91 9.58
N MET A 248 21.37 -22.01 10.49
CA MET A 248 22.62 -22.10 11.25
C MET A 248 22.67 -23.39 12.08
N LYS A 249 21.58 -23.72 12.78
CA LYS A 249 21.48 -24.96 13.55
C LYS A 249 21.66 -26.18 12.63
N ALA A 250 21.05 -26.15 11.44
CA ALA A 250 21.18 -27.21 10.44
C ALA A 250 22.62 -27.40 9.99
N GLN A 251 23.29 -26.30 9.65
CA GLN A 251 24.69 -26.32 9.19
C GLN A 251 25.64 -26.84 10.27
N ILE A 252 25.42 -26.49 11.54
CA ILE A 252 26.19 -27.01 12.68
C ILE A 252 25.97 -28.52 12.84
N GLN A 253 24.70 -28.95 12.86
CA GLN A 253 24.36 -30.36 13.03
C GLN A 253 24.91 -31.23 11.89
N PHE A 254 24.88 -30.77 10.64
CA PHE A 254 25.53 -31.46 9.53
C PHE A 254 27.06 -31.49 9.65
N GLY A 255 27.67 -30.43 10.20
CA GLY A 255 29.10 -30.40 10.50
C GLY A 255 29.50 -31.45 11.53
N ASP A 256 28.71 -31.61 12.59
CA ASP A 256 28.95 -32.58 13.67
C ASP A 256 28.60 -34.03 13.23
N ALA A 257 27.52 -34.19 12.46
CA ALA A 257 27.03 -35.48 12.00
C ALA A 257 27.86 -36.09 10.86
N ALA A 258 28.88 -35.40 10.34
CA ALA A 258 29.93 -36.04 9.55
C ALA A 258 30.60 -37.22 10.30
N ALA A 259 30.45 -37.30 11.63
CA ALA A 259 30.83 -38.45 12.45
C ALA A 259 29.73 -39.53 12.60
N ASN A 260 28.44 -39.23 12.36
CA ASN A 260 27.32 -40.18 12.43
C ASN A 260 26.12 -39.78 11.52
N PRO A 261 25.99 -40.36 10.31
CA PRO A 261 25.03 -39.92 9.30
C PRO A 261 23.56 -40.25 9.59
N ILE A 262 23.25 -41.21 10.47
CA ILE A 262 21.87 -41.61 10.76
C ILE A 262 21.15 -40.56 11.64
N ALA A 263 21.88 -39.92 12.56
CA ALA A 263 21.34 -38.83 13.38
C ALA A 263 20.95 -37.60 12.53
N ALA A 264 21.69 -37.31 11.46
CA ALA A 264 21.43 -36.17 10.58
C ALA A 264 20.04 -36.23 9.90
N VAL A 265 19.59 -37.42 9.48
CA VAL A 265 18.36 -37.57 8.70
C VAL A 265 17.09 -37.27 9.53
N VAL A 266 17.08 -37.63 10.82
CA VAL A 266 15.93 -37.38 11.71
C VAL A 266 15.82 -35.89 12.07
N GLU A 267 16.94 -35.19 12.22
CA GLU A 267 16.96 -33.76 12.55
C GLU A 267 16.52 -32.87 11.37
N VAL A 268 16.77 -33.29 10.13
CA VAL A 268 16.33 -32.58 8.90
C VAL A 268 14.81 -32.43 8.84
N ALA A 269 14.04 -33.41 9.32
CA ALA A 269 12.58 -33.34 9.33
C ALA A 269 12.05 -32.26 10.31
N ALA A 270 12.62 -32.19 11.51
CA ALA A 270 12.27 -31.17 12.50
C ALA A 270 12.62 -29.75 12.03
N MET A 271 13.75 -29.62 11.33
CA MET A 271 14.13 -28.36 10.68
C MET A 271 13.15 -27.95 9.59
N ARG A 272 12.80 -28.86 8.68
CA ARG A 272 11.81 -28.57 7.62
C ARG A 272 10.47 -28.10 8.20
N ALA A 273 10.06 -28.60 9.37
CA ALA A 273 8.86 -28.14 10.07
C ALA A 273 8.99 -26.71 10.61
N ALA A 274 10.11 -26.38 11.27
CA ALA A 274 10.38 -25.01 11.74
C ALA A 274 10.42 -24.00 10.58
N LEU A 275 10.99 -24.41 9.45
CA LEU A 275 11.09 -23.63 8.22
C LEU A 275 9.72 -23.37 7.59
N ALA A 276 8.87 -24.38 7.53
CA ALA A 276 7.49 -24.24 7.06
C ALA A 276 6.69 -23.28 7.94
N GLN A 277 6.91 -23.30 9.26
CA GLN A 277 6.21 -22.41 10.20
C GLN A 277 6.62 -20.94 10.00
N ALA A 278 7.88 -20.65 9.72
CA ALA A 278 8.34 -19.29 9.41
C ALA A 278 7.66 -18.74 8.14
N ALA A 279 7.60 -19.54 7.07
CA ALA A 279 6.90 -19.17 5.84
C ALA A 279 5.39 -18.96 6.05
N ALA A 280 4.74 -19.84 6.82
CA ALA A 280 3.31 -19.73 7.11
C ALA A 280 2.96 -18.45 7.90
N ARG A 281 3.75 -18.11 8.92
CA ARG A 281 3.58 -16.85 9.68
C ARG A 281 3.73 -15.63 8.79
N LEU A 282 4.66 -15.68 7.85
CA LEU A 282 4.87 -14.58 6.92
C LEU A 282 3.68 -14.40 5.99
N LEU A 283 3.16 -15.49 5.41
CA LEU A 283 1.96 -15.45 4.57
C LEU A 283 0.73 -14.93 5.33
N GLN A 284 0.58 -15.32 6.61
CA GLN A 284 -0.48 -14.79 7.47
C GLN A 284 -0.36 -13.26 7.62
N ALA A 285 0.83 -12.74 7.90
CA ALA A 285 1.06 -11.30 8.01
C ALA A 285 0.75 -10.55 6.71
N VAL A 286 1.13 -11.10 5.57
CA VAL A 286 0.85 -10.52 4.24
C VAL A 286 -0.66 -10.46 3.96
N SER A 287 -1.37 -11.55 4.22
CA SER A 287 -2.81 -11.65 3.92
C SER A 287 -3.65 -10.60 4.65
N VAL A 288 -3.32 -10.29 5.91
CA VAL A 288 -4.03 -9.29 6.72
C VAL A 288 -3.88 -7.89 6.14
N ILE A 289 -2.72 -7.59 5.55
CA ILE A 289 -2.35 -6.24 5.10
C ILE A 289 -2.75 -6.00 3.65
N ALA A 290 -2.57 -7.00 2.78
CA ALA A 290 -2.91 -6.89 1.37
C ALA A 290 -4.42 -6.64 1.15
N VAL A 291 -5.27 -7.27 1.98
CA VAL A 291 -6.74 -7.13 1.88
C VAL A 291 -7.24 -5.80 2.45
N GLY A 292 -6.55 -5.22 3.44
CA GLY A 292 -6.98 -3.98 4.10
C GLY A 292 -6.32 -2.71 3.55
N ALA A 293 -5.01 -2.59 3.76
CA ALA A 293 -4.31 -1.31 3.66
C ALA A 293 -4.05 -0.87 2.21
N LEU A 294 -3.78 -1.81 1.31
CA LEU A 294 -3.46 -1.48 -0.09
C LEU A 294 -4.70 -1.41 -0.98
N GLY A 295 -5.71 -2.26 -0.72
CA GLY A 295 -6.98 -2.25 -1.43
C GLY A 295 -7.72 -0.92 -1.26
N GLU A 296 -7.95 -0.50 -0.01
CA GLU A 296 -8.66 0.76 0.29
C GLU A 296 -7.84 1.99 -0.13
N HIS A 297 -6.51 1.94 -0.07
CA HIS A 297 -5.66 3.09 -0.38
C HIS A 297 -5.46 3.31 -1.87
N LEU A 298 -5.41 2.26 -2.70
CA LEU A 298 -5.43 2.40 -4.16
C LEU A 298 -6.74 3.02 -4.63
N ILE A 299 -7.87 2.63 -4.01
CA ILE A 299 -9.17 3.22 -4.28
C ILE A 299 -9.17 4.69 -3.83
N SER A 300 -8.85 4.97 -2.57
CA SER A 300 -8.91 6.34 -2.03
C SER A 300 -7.92 7.33 -2.66
N SER A 301 -6.72 6.90 -3.06
CA SER A 301 -5.74 7.79 -3.72
C SER A 301 -6.10 8.10 -5.17
N VAL A 302 -6.73 7.16 -5.88
CA VAL A 302 -7.29 7.40 -7.21
C VAL A 302 -8.53 8.30 -7.12
N THR A 303 -9.42 8.13 -6.15
CA THR A 303 -10.60 9.00 -5.98
C THR A 303 -10.22 10.44 -5.60
N ILE A 304 -9.22 10.63 -4.73
CA ILE A 304 -8.74 11.97 -4.32
C ILE A 304 -7.89 12.62 -5.43
N GLY A 305 -7.09 11.83 -6.14
CA GLY A 305 -6.30 12.29 -7.29
C GLY A 305 -7.15 12.65 -8.52
N ALA A 306 -8.23 11.90 -8.78
CA ALA A 306 -9.18 12.20 -9.85
C ALA A 306 -10.07 13.42 -9.53
N ALA A 307 -10.29 13.73 -8.25
CA ALA A 307 -10.98 14.94 -7.81
C ALA A 307 -10.11 16.23 -7.92
N HIS A 308 -8.82 16.12 -8.28
CA HIS A 308 -7.88 17.24 -8.35
C HIS A 308 -7.33 17.50 -9.78
N VAL A 309 -8.20 17.42 -10.79
CA VAL A 309 -8.08 18.25 -12.00
C VAL A 309 -8.82 19.58 -11.71
N PRO A 310 -8.20 20.75 -11.90
CA PRO A 310 -8.75 22.01 -11.40
C PRO A 310 -10.02 22.40 -12.16
N ARG A 311 -11.17 22.20 -11.51
CA ARG A 311 -12.36 23.04 -11.73
C ARG A 311 -12.90 23.49 -10.39
N LEU A 312 -12.56 24.73 -10.06
CA LEU A 312 -13.25 25.57 -9.08
C LEU A 312 -14.76 25.55 -9.36
N ARG A 313 -15.50 24.71 -8.63
CA ARG A 313 -16.87 25.02 -8.20
C ARG A 313 -16.86 25.03 -6.69
N VAL A 314 -16.34 26.13 -6.16
CA VAL A 314 -16.71 26.63 -4.85
C VAL A 314 -18.24 26.72 -4.84
N LEU A 315 -18.89 25.97 -3.97
CA LEU A 315 -20.11 26.36 -3.25
C LEU A 315 -20.97 27.44 -3.93
N GLU A 316 -21.64 27.10 -5.03
CA GLU A 316 -22.90 27.76 -5.42
C GLU A 316 -24.01 27.11 -4.59
N ALA A 317 -24.12 27.54 -3.35
CA ALA A 317 -25.31 27.37 -2.51
C ALA A 317 -25.27 28.42 -1.39
N ALA A 318 -25.39 29.70 -1.77
CA ALA A 318 -25.97 30.76 -0.92
C ALA A 318 -25.93 32.12 -1.67
N THR A 319 -26.71 32.27 -2.74
CA THR A 319 -27.37 33.52 -3.15
C THR A 319 -28.25 33.25 -4.38
N GLU A 320 -29.37 32.58 -4.18
CA GLU A 320 -30.54 32.85 -5.03
C GLU A 320 -31.23 34.06 -4.43
N ASN A 321 -31.07 35.21 -5.09
CA ASN A 321 -31.93 36.36 -4.88
C ASN A 321 -32.33 36.86 -6.27
N GLU A 322 -33.62 37.14 -6.40
CA GLU A 322 -34.38 37.42 -7.62
C GLU A 322 -33.73 38.48 -8.53
N GLY A 323 -33.81 38.27 -9.85
CA GLY A 323 -33.26 39.20 -10.84
C GLY A 323 -33.50 38.81 -12.29
N GLU A 324 -34.77 38.78 -12.68
CA GLU A 324 -35.35 39.04 -14.02
C GLU A 324 -34.39 39.52 -15.15
N LYS A 325 -34.33 38.80 -16.29
CA LYS A 325 -34.52 39.37 -17.66
C LYS A 325 -34.53 38.33 -18.79
N LYS A 326 -35.40 38.62 -19.77
CA LYS A 326 -35.78 37.90 -21.00
C LYS A 326 -34.73 37.95 -22.14
N GLY A 327 -34.88 37.00 -23.08
CA GLY A 327 -34.49 37.05 -24.51
C GLY A 327 -34.01 35.68 -24.98
N GLU A 328 -34.77 34.90 -25.76
CA GLU A 328 -34.81 34.87 -27.25
C GLU A 328 -33.40 34.70 -27.87
N ASP A 329 -33.09 33.85 -28.85
CA ASP A 329 -33.72 32.75 -29.60
C ASP A 329 -32.57 32.15 -30.48
N GLU A 330 -32.84 31.10 -31.26
CA GLU A 330 -32.07 30.61 -32.43
C GLU A 330 -30.91 29.58 -32.28
N GLY A 331 -31.26 28.31 -32.52
CA GLY A 331 -30.85 27.50 -33.69
C GLY A 331 -29.37 27.41 -34.11
N GLY A 332 -28.81 26.19 -34.06
CA GLY A 332 -27.55 25.84 -34.73
C GLY A 332 -27.42 24.34 -35.03
N LEU A 333 -27.18 24.02 -36.31
CA LEU A 333 -27.21 22.69 -36.93
C LEU A 333 -26.05 21.76 -36.53
N SER A 334 -26.34 20.46 -36.61
CA SER A 334 -25.49 19.30 -36.34
C SER A 334 -24.19 19.21 -37.13
N GLU A 335 -23.09 18.92 -36.45
CA GLU A 335 -21.88 18.31 -37.03
C GLU A 335 -21.80 16.81 -36.68
N ARG A 336 -21.50 15.99 -37.69
CA ARG A 336 -21.26 14.54 -37.58
C ARG A 336 -19.96 14.28 -36.82
N ASP A 337 -20.06 13.62 -35.67
CA ASP A 337 -18.92 13.02 -34.98
C ASP A 337 -18.56 11.67 -35.64
N VAL A 338 -17.38 11.61 -36.28
CA VAL A 338 -16.85 10.44 -36.99
C VAL A 338 -15.69 9.78 -36.20
N HIS A 339 -15.42 10.21 -34.96
CA HIS A 339 -14.34 9.65 -34.14
C HIS A 339 -14.78 9.36 -32.70
N GLY A 340 -15.76 8.46 -32.54
CA GLY A 340 -15.77 7.42 -31.50
C GLY A 340 -15.67 7.82 -30.02
N ALA A 341 -15.83 9.09 -29.67
CA ALA A 341 -15.66 9.59 -28.30
C ALA A 341 -16.98 9.67 -27.49
N GLY A 342 -18.12 9.39 -28.14
CA GLY A 342 -19.46 9.52 -27.55
C GLY A 342 -20.05 8.29 -26.83
N ARG A 343 -19.25 7.30 -26.38
CA ARG A 343 -19.79 6.09 -25.71
C ARG A 343 -19.89 6.17 -24.18
N THR A 344 -19.66 7.33 -23.57
CA THR A 344 -19.64 7.49 -22.10
C THR A 344 -20.97 7.90 -21.47
N ALA A 345 -22.05 8.08 -22.25
CA ALA A 345 -23.36 8.50 -21.72
C ALA A 345 -24.37 7.34 -21.48
N GLU A 346 -23.99 6.07 -21.65
CA GLU A 346 -24.91 4.92 -21.49
C GLU A 346 -24.43 3.83 -20.50
N ARG A 347 -23.53 4.12 -19.56
CA ARG A 347 -23.17 3.15 -18.52
C ARG A 347 -23.97 3.39 -17.25
N GLY A 348 -25.17 2.80 -17.22
CA GLY A 348 -26.00 2.75 -16.01
C GLY A 348 -25.60 1.67 -15.02
N VAL A 349 -24.35 1.19 -15.05
CA VAL A 349 -23.76 0.26 -14.07
C VAL A 349 -22.64 1.00 -13.39
N ASP A 350 -22.73 1.13 -12.07
CA ASP A 350 -21.63 1.64 -11.25
C ASP A 350 -20.59 0.52 -11.11
N GLU A 351 -19.61 0.52 -12.01
CA GLU A 351 -18.62 -0.55 -12.11
C GLU A 351 -17.82 -0.72 -10.82
N ASP A 352 -17.51 0.37 -10.12
CA ASP A 352 -16.75 0.34 -8.88
C ASP A 352 -17.61 -0.21 -7.74
N TYR A 353 -18.89 0.18 -7.66
CA TYR A 353 -19.81 -0.37 -6.68
C TYR A 353 -20.04 -1.88 -6.87
N VAL A 354 -20.22 -2.35 -8.11
CA VAL A 354 -20.32 -3.79 -8.42
C VAL A 354 -19.02 -4.50 -8.06
N TRP A 355 -17.87 -3.87 -8.30
CA TRP A 355 -16.57 -4.48 -7.99
C TRP A 355 -16.33 -4.67 -6.49
N GLU A 356 -16.77 -3.71 -5.69
CA GLU A 356 -16.63 -3.73 -4.23
C GLU A 356 -17.64 -4.65 -3.54
N ASN A 357 -18.87 -4.72 -4.05
CA ASN A 357 -19.99 -5.35 -3.36
C ASN A 357 -20.49 -6.66 -4.02
N GLY A 358 -20.10 -6.94 -5.25
CA GLY A 358 -20.54 -8.13 -5.98
C GLY A 358 -19.87 -9.42 -5.51
N GLU A 359 -20.53 -10.55 -5.70
CA GLU A 359 -19.94 -11.88 -5.52
C GLU A 359 -18.84 -12.14 -6.56
N LEU A 360 -17.73 -12.74 -6.12
CA LEU A 360 -16.58 -13.01 -6.97
C LEU A 360 -16.65 -14.43 -7.55
N TYR A 361 -16.47 -14.50 -8.87
CA TYR A 361 -16.28 -15.73 -9.64
C TYR A 361 -14.99 -15.62 -10.47
N ILE A 362 -14.44 -16.77 -10.88
CA ILE A 362 -13.24 -16.85 -11.70
C ILE A 362 -13.56 -17.54 -13.03
N GLN A 363 -13.14 -16.94 -14.14
CA GLN A 363 -13.22 -17.55 -15.46
C GLN A 363 -12.07 -18.52 -15.73
N SER A 364 -12.27 -19.47 -16.65
CA SER A 364 -11.25 -20.46 -17.02
C SER A 364 -9.95 -19.86 -17.59
N ASP A 365 -10.00 -18.61 -18.07
CA ASP A 365 -8.84 -17.86 -18.57
C ASP A 365 -8.16 -16.99 -17.51
N GLY A 366 -8.61 -17.07 -16.25
CA GLY A 366 -8.06 -16.30 -15.12
C GLY A 366 -8.65 -14.91 -14.94
N GLN A 367 -9.64 -14.50 -15.74
CA GLN A 367 -10.36 -13.25 -15.51
C GLN A 367 -11.24 -13.35 -14.25
N LEU A 368 -11.37 -12.21 -13.57
CA LEU A 368 -12.15 -12.05 -12.34
C LEU A 368 -13.51 -11.45 -12.70
N VAL A 369 -14.59 -12.09 -12.26
CA VAL A 369 -15.97 -11.69 -12.52
C VAL A 369 -16.64 -11.30 -11.21
N ARG A 370 -17.16 -10.08 -11.10
CA ARG A 370 -17.98 -9.62 -9.98
C ARG A 370 -19.43 -9.49 -10.41
N VAL A 371 -20.35 -10.07 -9.64
CA VAL A 371 -21.79 -10.10 -9.92
C VAL A 371 -22.55 -9.48 -8.75
N LEU A 372 -23.35 -8.45 -9.01
CA LEU A 372 -24.17 -7.78 -8.00
C LEU A 372 -25.65 -7.92 -8.35
N ASP A 373 -26.46 -8.37 -7.38
CA ASP A 373 -27.93 -8.39 -7.52
C ASP A 373 -28.50 -6.98 -7.40
N ASN A 374 -29.32 -6.58 -8.37
CA ASN A 374 -30.00 -5.29 -8.39
C ASN A 374 -31.32 -5.28 -7.59
N GLY A 375 -31.72 -6.42 -7.00
CA GLY A 375 -32.95 -6.58 -6.21
C GLY A 375 -34.23 -6.65 -7.05
N ASN A 376 -34.12 -6.67 -8.38
CA ASN A 376 -35.24 -6.78 -9.32
C ASN A 376 -35.19 -8.07 -10.16
N GLY A 377 -34.42 -9.07 -9.72
CA GLY A 377 -34.20 -10.33 -10.44
C GLY A 377 -33.24 -10.20 -11.63
N THR A 378 -32.52 -9.08 -11.72
CA THR A 378 -31.43 -8.87 -12.67
C THR A 378 -30.14 -8.52 -11.94
N TYR A 379 -29.02 -8.70 -12.63
CA TYR A 379 -27.69 -8.60 -12.04
C TYR A 379 -26.78 -7.74 -12.89
N ASP A 380 -25.97 -6.93 -12.25
CA ASP A 380 -24.88 -6.20 -12.89
C ASP A 380 -23.58 -7.00 -12.76
N VAL A 381 -22.87 -7.16 -13.88
CA VAL A 381 -21.66 -7.99 -13.95
C VAL A 381 -20.50 -7.16 -14.46
N VAL A 382 -19.38 -7.20 -13.74
CA VAL A 382 -18.11 -6.56 -14.13
C VAL A 382 -17.02 -7.61 -14.22
N ILE A 383 -16.33 -7.65 -15.35
CA ILE A 383 -15.21 -8.57 -15.60
C ILE A 383 -13.92 -7.76 -15.70
N ARG A 384 -12.87 -8.16 -14.98
CA ARG A 384 -11.52 -7.58 -15.08
C ARG A 384 -10.49 -8.68 -15.34
N ASP A 385 -9.56 -8.37 -16.23
CA ASP A 385 -8.35 -9.17 -16.45
C ASP A 385 -7.24 -8.67 -15.50
N PRO A 386 -6.74 -9.50 -14.57
CA PRO A 386 -5.62 -9.13 -13.70
C PRO A 386 -4.34 -8.72 -14.46
N SER A 387 -4.20 -9.17 -15.71
CA SER A 387 -3.07 -8.87 -16.59
C SER A 387 -3.22 -7.52 -17.29
N ASN A 388 -4.41 -6.89 -17.27
CA ASN A 388 -4.64 -5.58 -17.86
C ASN A 388 -4.05 -4.48 -16.95
N PRO A 389 -2.94 -3.81 -17.34
CA PRO A 389 -2.25 -2.84 -16.49
C PRO A 389 -3.07 -1.58 -16.23
N SER A 390 -4.11 -1.30 -17.04
CA SER A 390 -4.99 -0.15 -16.82
C SER A 390 -5.96 -0.35 -15.65
N GLY A 391 -6.17 -1.59 -15.19
CA GLY A 391 -7.16 -1.93 -14.17
C GLY A 391 -8.62 -1.77 -14.62
N GLN A 392 -8.87 -1.38 -15.88
CA GLN A 392 -10.22 -1.19 -16.42
C GLN A 392 -10.92 -2.53 -16.68
N SER A 393 -12.25 -2.54 -16.55
CA SER A 393 -13.09 -3.69 -16.92
C SER A 393 -12.90 -4.08 -18.37
N THR A 394 -12.74 -5.38 -18.64
CA THR A 394 -12.79 -5.92 -19.99
C THR A 394 -14.21 -6.03 -20.50
N THR A 395 -15.18 -6.26 -19.59
CA THR A 395 -16.60 -6.39 -19.93
C THR A 395 -17.48 -5.90 -18.78
N VAL A 396 -18.58 -5.24 -19.13
CA VAL A 396 -19.64 -4.82 -18.20
C VAL A 396 -20.97 -5.25 -18.79
N LEU A 397 -21.76 -6.00 -18.05
CA LEU A 397 -23.10 -6.42 -18.43
C LEU A 397 -24.10 -5.83 -17.44
N LYS A 398 -25.05 -5.05 -17.96
CA LYS A 398 -26.16 -4.52 -17.16
C LYS A 398 -27.35 -5.46 -17.25
N GLY A 399 -28.00 -5.73 -16.11
CA GLY A 399 -29.28 -6.44 -16.08
C GLY A 399 -29.23 -7.87 -16.65
N ALA A 400 -28.13 -8.59 -16.42
CA ALA A 400 -28.06 -10.02 -16.69
C ALA A 400 -29.16 -10.76 -15.92
N THR A 401 -29.79 -11.76 -16.52
CA THR A 401 -30.84 -12.53 -15.85
C THR A 401 -30.23 -13.61 -14.94
N GLU A 402 -30.95 -14.03 -13.90
CA GLU A 402 -30.56 -15.17 -13.06
C GLU A 402 -30.23 -16.42 -13.90
N ARG A 403 -31.07 -16.70 -14.92
CA ARG A 403 -30.85 -17.80 -15.87
C ARG A 403 -29.52 -17.70 -16.61
N TYR A 404 -29.08 -16.48 -16.95
CA TYR A 404 -27.78 -16.27 -17.59
C TYR A 404 -26.64 -16.64 -16.63
N LEU A 405 -26.68 -16.14 -15.39
CA LEU A 405 -25.67 -16.45 -14.36
C LEU A 405 -25.59 -17.95 -14.10
N GLN A 406 -26.73 -18.59 -13.84
CA GLN A 406 -26.79 -20.02 -13.56
C GLN A 406 -26.25 -20.83 -14.73
N THR A 407 -26.54 -20.43 -15.97
CA THR A 407 -25.98 -21.10 -17.16
C THR A 407 -24.45 -20.98 -17.23
N LYS A 408 -23.85 -19.87 -16.75
CA LYS A 408 -22.39 -19.71 -16.70
C LYS A 408 -21.76 -20.59 -15.62
N ILE A 409 -22.39 -20.66 -14.45
CA ILE A 409 -21.95 -21.47 -13.32
C ILE A 409 -22.09 -22.97 -13.62
N ASP A 410 -23.25 -23.41 -14.10
CA ASP A 410 -23.53 -24.83 -14.41
C ASP A 410 -22.61 -25.38 -15.51
N LYS A 411 -22.20 -24.51 -16.45
CA LYS A 411 -21.23 -24.87 -17.50
C LYS A 411 -19.78 -24.84 -17.03
N GLY A 412 -19.52 -24.51 -15.76
CA GLY A 412 -18.18 -24.35 -15.20
C GLY A 412 -17.38 -23.21 -15.83
N LEU A 413 -18.05 -22.26 -16.50
CA LEU A 413 -17.39 -21.11 -17.11
C LEU A 413 -16.99 -20.08 -16.03
N TRP A 414 -17.78 -19.99 -14.95
CA TRP A 414 -17.55 -19.17 -13.77
C TRP A 414 -17.53 -20.09 -12.54
N GLN A 415 -16.43 -20.08 -11.79
CA GLN A 415 -16.20 -20.93 -10.61
C GLN A 415 -16.01 -20.11 -9.33
#